data_AF-A0A6P6IB21-F1
#
_entry.id   AF-A0A6P6IB21-F1
#
_cell.length_a   1.000
_cell.length_b   1.000
_cell.length_c   1.000
_cell.angle_alpha   90.00
_cell.angle_beta   90.00
_cell.angle_gamma   90.00
#
_symmetry.space_group_name_H-M   'P 1'
#
loop_
_entity.id
_entity.type
_entity.pdbx_description
1 polymer ?
#
loop_
_entity_poly.entity_id
_entity_poly.type
_entity_poly.pdbx_seq_one_letter_code
_entity_poly.pdbx_strand_id
1 'polypeptide(L)'
;MIVLLTHKDVLEEKSLSDFLADSDVKLRNIISECGNRYCAFNNRASEAEKEAQVQELVELIEEMVRSNGGAYFTDAIYEDTEKRLKQREEDLKKIYTDQLNNEIKLVEKEYADKSQEEREEKIKWLKMKYAEQIKNIREEAEKGLFRDGSNGIMSLLSKIWQMFW
;
A
#
# COMPACT_ATOMS: atom_id res chain seq x y z
N MET A 1 14.41 -10.57 -2.78
CA MET A 1 13.53 -11.42 -1.95
C MET A 1 14.31 -11.83 -0.71
N ILE A 2 13.65 -11.84 0.44
CA ILE A 2 14.19 -12.25 1.74
C ILE A 2 13.33 -13.42 2.23
N VAL A 3 13.94 -14.46 2.80
CA VAL A 3 13.21 -15.57 3.42
C VAL A 3 13.13 -15.37 4.92
N LEU A 4 11.91 -15.21 5.44
CA LEU A 4 11.65 -15.11 6.87
C LEU A 4 11.07 -16.43 7.37
N LEU A 5 11.77 -17.08 8.31
CA LEU A 5 11.29 -18.27 8.98
C LEU A 5 10.61 -17.89 10.30
N THR A 6 9.52 -18.55 10.64
CA THR A 6 8.86 -18.38 11.95
C THR A 6 9.26 -19.50 12.91
N HIS A 7 8.85 -19.39 14.17
CA HIS A 7 9.16 -20.34 15.23
C HIS A 7 10.66 -20.42 15.56
N LYS A 8 11.36 -19.27 15.60
CA LYS A 8 12.78 -19.21 16.00
C LYS A 8 13.06 -19.87 17.35
N ASP A 9 12.09 -19.87 18.26
CA ASP A 9 12.13 -20.50 19.57
C ASP A 9 12.38 -22.02 19.53
N VAL A 10 12.06 -22.70 18.42
CA VAL A 10 12.30 -24.15 18.27
C VAL A 10 13.71 -24.49 17.81
N LEU A 11 14.54 -23.48 17.50
CA LEU A 11 15.94 -23.69 17.15
C LEU A 11 16.80 -24.00 18.38
N GLU A 12 16.27 -23.78 19.60
CA GLU A 12 17.00 -23.97 20.86
C GLU A 12 18.38 -23.29 20.80
N GLU A 13 19.47 -24.02 21.00
CA GLU A 13 20.86 -23.53 20.95
C GLU A 13 21.45 -23.51 19.53
N LYS A 14 20.71 -23.99 18.52
CA LYS A 14 21.19 -24.09 17.15
C LYS A 14 21.06 -22.75 16.43
N SER A 15 22.12 -22.30 15.77
CA SER A 15 22.01 -21.11 14.93
C SER A 15 21.11 -21.37 13.71
N LEU A 16 20.48 -20.32 13.20
CA LEU A 16 19.67 -20.43 11.97
C LEU A 16 20.51 -20.90 10.78
N SER A 17 21.77 -20.46 10.69
CA SER A 17 22.71 -20.90 9.65
C SER A 17 22.94 -22.41 9.72
N ASP A 18 23.16 -22.96 10.91
CA ASP A 18 23.37 -24.41 11.08
C ASP A 18 22.09 -25.19 10.77
N PHE A 19 20.91 -24.65 11.13
CA PHE A 19 19.63 -25.24 10.76
C PHE A 19 19.47 -25.34 9.24
N LEU A 20 19.78 -24.26 8.51
CA LEU A 20 19.69 -24.22 7.06
C LEU A 20 20.75 -25.10 6.38
N ALA A 21 21.95 -25.20 6.94
CA ALA A 21 23.00 -26.10 6.43
C ALA A 21 22.53 -27.56 6.38
N ASP A 22 21.84 -28.01 7.44
CA ASP A 22 21.31 -29.37 7.57
C ASP A 22 19.95 -29.58 6.89
N SER A 23 19.35 -28.53 6.32
CA SER A 23 18.01 -28.58 5.75
C SER A 23 17.93 -29.33 4.41
N ASP A 24 16.72 -29.55 3.91
CA ASP A 24 16.50 -30.18 2.60
C ASP A 24 17.12 -29.35 1.46
N VAL A 25 17.56 -30.04 0.40
CA VAL A 25 18.17 -29.40 -0.78
C VAL A 25 17.24 -28.33 -1.39
N LYS A 26 15.93 -28.55 -1.39
CA LYS A 26 14.97 -27.59 -1.94
C LYS A 26 14.95 -26.29 -1.16
N LEU A 27 15.01 -26.36 0.18
CA LEU A 27 15.05 -25.16 1.01
C LEU A 27 16.35 -24.40 0.77
N ARG A 28 17.49 -25.08 0.77
CA ARG A 28 18.79 -24.46 0.47
C ARG A 28 18.81 -23.79 -0.91
N ASN A 29 18.18 -24.40 -1.92
CA ASN A 29 18.09 -23.81 -3.26
C ASN A 29 17.30 -22.49 -3.24
N ILE A 30 16.16 -22.45 -2.57
CA ILE A 30 15.35 -21.20 -2.44
C ILE A 30 16.15 -20.11 -1.71
N ILE A 31 16.88 -20.46 -0.65
CA ILE A 31 17.74 -19.51 0.08
C ILE A 31 18.84 -18.96 -0.83
N SER A 32 19.46 -19.83 -1.64
CA SER A 32 20.49 -19.45 -2.61
C SER A 32 19.96 -18.52 -3.70
N GLU A 33 18.79 -18.82 -4.27
CA GLU A 33 18.10 -17.94 -5.22
C GLU A 33 17.73 -16.59 -4.60
N CYS A 34 17.46 -16.57 -3.29
CA CYS A 34 17.28 -15.34 -2.52
C CYS A 34 18.58 -14.59 -2.23
N GLY A 35 19.74 -15.04 -2.69
CA GLY A 35 21.04 -14.42 -2.43
C GLY A 35 21.49 -14.59 -0.98
N ASN A 36 21.12 -15.70 -0.34
CA ASN A 36 21.40 -16.00 1.07
C ASN A 36 20.86 -14.95 2.06
N ARG A 37 19.80 -14.22 1.68
CA ARG A 37 19.11 -13.27 2.55
C ARG A 37 18.00 -13.99 3.32
N TYR A 38 18.22 -14.26 4.59
CA TYR A 38 17.25 -14.90 5.46
C TYR A 38 17.34 -14.39 6.91
N CYS A 39 16.23 -14.47 7.63
CA CYS A 39 16.17 -14.24 9.07
C CYS A 39 15.10 -15.15 9.71
N ALA A 40 15.07 -15.22 11.04
CA ALA A 40 14.05 -15.98 11.76
C ALA A 40 13.38 -15.16 12.84
N PHE A 41 12.08 -15.40 13.03
CA PHE A 41 11.22 -14.69 13.96
C PHE A 41 10.62 -15.63 15.01
N ASN A 42 10.63 -15.19 16.25
CA ASN A 42 9.79 -15.72 17.32
C ASN A 42 8.64 -14.73 17.55
N ASN A 43 7.48 -15.00 16.96
CA ASN A 43 6.30 -14.13 17.07
C ASN A 43 5.69 -14.08 18.49
N ARG A 44 6.16 -14.94 19.41
CA ARG A 44 5.73 -15.02 20.82
C ARG A 44 6.78 -14.46 21.77
N ALA A 45 7.85 -13.88 21.23
CA ALA A 45 8.93 -13.27 21.99
C ALA A 45 8.46 -12.08 22.85
N SER A 46 9.32 -11.67 23.77
CA SER A 46 9.16 -10.39 24.47
C SER A 46 9.24 -9.21 23.50
N GLU A 47 8.68 -8.05 23.85
CA GLU A 47 8.73 -6.87 22.97
C GLU A 47 10.17 -6.44 22.63
N ALA A 48 11.08 -6.46 23.60
CA ALA A 48 12.48 -6.14 23.36
C ALA A 48 13.15 -7.10 22.35
N GLU A 49 12.82 -8.39 22.42
CA GLU A 49 13.34 -9.38 21.48
C GLU A 49 12.69 -9.25 20.09
N LYS A 50 11.39 -8.91 20.02
CA LYS A 50 10.72 -8.59 18.75
C LYS A 50 11.35 -7.36 18.09
N GLU A 51 11.63 -6.31 18.85
CA GLU A 51 12.31 -5.11 18.35
C GLU A 51 13.68 -5.45 17.76
N ALA A 52 14.46 -6.31 18.43
CA ALA A 52 15.74 -6.78 17.91
C ALA A 52 15.60 -7.59 16.61
N GLN A 53 14.58 -8.46 16.50
CA GLN A 53 14.29 -9.23 15.27
C GLN A 53 13.82 -8.33 14.11
N VAL A 54 13.03 -7.30 14.42
CA VAL A 54 12.61 -6.28 13.45
C VAL A 54 13.83 -5.50 12.96
N GLN A 55 14.74 -5.11 13.85
CA GLN A 55 15.97 -4.43 13.48
C GLN A 55 16.83 -5.29 12.53
N GLU A 56 17.01 -6.58 12.83
CA GLU A 56 17.71 -7.54 11.94
C GLU A 56 17.09 -7.57 10.53
N LEU A 57 15.75 -7.63 10.44
CA LEU A 57 15.04 -7.62 9.17
C LEU A 57 15.21 -6.29 8.41
N VAL A 58 15.13 -5.16 9.10
CA VAL A 58 15.28 -3.83 8.49
C VAL A 58 16.69 -3.66 7.92
N GLU A 59 17.73 -4.04 8.67
CA GLU A 59 19.11 -4.01 8.19
C GLU A 59 19.31 -4.87 6.93
N LEU A 60 18.71 -6.07 6.90
CA LEU A 60 18.75 -6.96 5.74
C LEU A 60 18.01 -6.36 4.52
N ILE A 61 16.89 -5.66 4.75
CA ILE A 61 16.18 -4.93 3.70
C ILE A 61 17.03 -3.77 3.17
N GLU A 62 17.66 -2.99 4.04
CA GLU A 62 18.51 -1.86 3.64
C GLU A 62 19.72 -2.32 2.83
N GLU A 63 20.37 -3.40 3.23
CA GLU A 63 21.47 -4.01 2.48
C GLU A 63 20.99 -4.52 1.10
N MET A 64 19.83 -5.18 1.07
CA MET A 64 19.20 -5.60 -0.20
C MET A 64 18.92 -4.40 -1.11
N VAL A 65 18.35 -3.31 -0.58
CA VAL A 65 18.04 -2.12 -1.38
C VAL A 65 19.32 -1.47 -1.89
N ARG A 66 20.35 -1.34 -1.04
CA ARG A 66 21.65 -0.76 -1.42
C ARG A 66 22.33 -1.57 -2.52
N SER A 67 22.36 -2.90 -2.40
CA SER A 67 22.92 -3.79 -3.42
C SER A 67 22.13 -3.80 -4.73
N ASN A 68 20.82 -3.51 -4.68
CA ASN A 68 19.96 -3.36 -5.85
C ASN A 68 19.98 -1.94 -6.48
N GLY A 69 20.93 -1.07 -6.11
CA GLY A 69 21.05 0.27 -6.68
C GLY A 69 20.18 1.33 -6.00
N GLY A 70 19.65 1.05 -4.81
CA GLY A 70 18.92 2.03 -3.99
C GLY A 70 17.45 2.24 -4.37
N ALA A 71 16.90 1.41 -5.26
CA ALA A 71 15.53 1.50 -5.72
C ALA A 71 14.68 0.31 -5.24
N TYR A 72 13.36 0.52 -5.22
CA TYR A 72 12.37 -0.54 -5.01
C TYR A 72 12.24 -1.41 -6.27
N PHE A 73 11.70 -2.63 -6.10
CA PHE A 73 11.36 -3.48 -7.23
C PHE A 73 10.28 -2.81 -8.08
N THR A 74 10.48 -2.79 -9.40
CA THR A 74 9.50 -2.29 -10.36
C THR A 74 9.58 -3.12 -11.64
N ASP A 75 8.45 -3.26 -12.32
CA ASP A 75 8.30 -3.84 -13.64
C ASP A 75 7.22 -3.09 -14.43
N ALA A 76 6.89 -3.57 -15.63
CA ALA A 76 5.87 -2.93 -16.47
C ALA A 76 4.48 -2.87 -15.81
N ILE A 77 4.13 -3.84 -14.96
CA ILE A 77 2.83 -3.89 -14.27
C ILE A 77 2.80 -2.86 -13.15
N TYR A 78 3.88 -2.77 -12.35
CA TYR A 78 4.00 -1.74 -11.32
C TYR A 78 4.00 -0.34 -11.92
N GLU A 79 4.72 -0.11 -13.00
CA GLU A 79 4.76 1.19 -13.68
C GLU A 79 3.40 1.59 -14.26
N ASP A 80 2.69 0.67 -14.93
CA ASP A 80 1.34 0.94 -15.44
C ASP A 80 0.36 1.23 -14.31
N THR A 81 0.41 0.45 -13.25
CA THR A 81 -0.47 0.61 -12.09
C THR A 81 -0.22 1.96 -11.40
N GLU A 82 1.03 2.36 -11.18
CA GLU A 82 1.36 3.65 -10.58
C GLU A 82 0.98 4.84 -11.50
N LYS A 83 1.12 4.71 -12.82
CA LYS A 83 0.63 5.72 -13.78
C LYS A 83 -0.89 5.89 -13.68
N ARG A 84 -1.63 4.77 -13.64
CA ARG A 84 -3.09 4.78 -13.52
C ARG A 84 -3.54 5.32 -12.17
N LEU A 85 -2.81 5.04 -11.10
CA LEU A 85 -3.04 5.63 -9.76
C LEU A 85 -2.90 7.14 -9.80
N LYS A 86 -1.77 7.66 -10.30
CA LYS A 86 -1.54 9.11 -10.41
C LYS A 86 -2.60 9.81 -11.25
N GLN A 87 -2.99 9.23 -12.38
CA GLN A 87 -4.06 9.81 -13.20
C GLN A 87 -5.39 9.91 -12.42
N ARG A 88 -5.74 8.90 -11.63
CA ARG A 88 -6.95 8.95 -10.79
C ARG A 88 -6.85 9.94 -9.65
N GLU A 89 -5.69 10.03 -9.00
CA GLU A 89 -5.47 11.04 -7.97
C GLU A 89 -5.69 12.44 -8.56
N GLU A 90 -5.20 12.72 -9.77
CA GLU A 90 -5.42 13.98 -10.46
C GLU A 90 -6.91 14.23 -10.79
N ASP A 91 -7.59 13.21 -11.33
CA ASP A 91 -9.01 13.29 -11.67
C ASP A 91 -9.87 13.54 -10.42
N LEU A 92 -9.61 12.80 -9.33
CA LEU A 92 -10.30 12.96 -8.04
C LEU A 92 -10.03 14.34 -7.45
N LYS A 93 -8.79 14.82 -7.51
CA LYS A 93 -8.42 16.14 -7.00
C LYS A 93 -9.20 17.23 -7.71
N LYS A 94 -9.32 17.13 -9.04
CA LYS A 94 -10.13 18.05 -9.83
C LYS A 94 -11.60 18.01 -9.42
N ILE A 95 -12.18 16.81 -9.29
CA ILE A 95 -13.57 16.62 -8.84
C ILE A 95 -13.79 17.28 -7.47
N TYR A 96 -12.91 17.05 -6.50
CA TYR A 96 -13.04 17.62 -5.15
C TYR A 96 -12.86 19.14 -5.14
N THR A 97 -11.95 19.68 -5.96
CA THR A 97 -11.77 21.12 -6.09
C THR A 97 -13.01 21.79 -6.71
N ASP A 98 -13.58 21.20 -7.76
CA ASP A 98 -14.80 21.70 -8.39
C ASP A 98 -15.99 21.62 -7.42
N GLN A 99 -16.12 20.52 -6.67
CA GLN A 99 -17.12 20.38 -5.60
C GLN A 99 -16.98 21.47 -4.54
N LEU A 100 -15.78 21.68 -4.01
CA LEU A 100 -15.53 22.71 -3.00
C LEU A 100 -15.90 24.10 -3.51
N ASN A 101 -15.48 24.46 -4.72
CA ASN A 101 -15.77 25.76 -5.32
C ASN A 101 -17.27 25.98 -5.51
N ASN A 102 -18.00 24.95 -5.96
CA ASN A 102 -19.45 25.02 -6.11
C ASN A 102 -20.17 25.11 -4.76
N GLU A 103 -19.74 24.33 -3.77
CA GLU A 103 -20.31 24.37 -2.41
C GLU A 103 -20.05 25.73 -1.73
N ILE A 104 -18.87 26.34 -1.90
CA ILE A 104 -18.58 27.69 -1.40
C ILE A 104 -19.49 28.73 -2.07
N LYS A 105 -19.63 28.70 -3.39
CA LYS A 105 -20.52 29.63 -4.12
C LYS A 105 -21.98 29.49 -3.67
N LEU A 106 -22.42 28.26 -3.40
CA LEU A 106 -23.77 28.00 -2.91
C LEU A 106 -23.96 28.57 -1.49
N VAL A 107 -22.98 28.36 -0.61
CA VAL A 107 -22.98 28.94 0.74
C VAL A 107 -23.01 30.47 0.68
N GLU A 108 -22.18 31.09 -0.16
CA GLU A 108 -22.18 32.55 -0.33
C GLU A 108 -23.54 33.10 -0.78
N LYS A 109 -24.28 32.34 -1.59
CA LYS A 109 -25.62 32.72 -2.07
C LYS A 109 -26.72 32.48 -1.03
N GLU A 110 -26.76 31.28 -0.43
CA GLU A 110 -27.82 30.89 0.52
C GLU A 110 -27.68 31.56 1.88
N TYR A 111 -26.45 31.92 2.27
CA TYR A 111 -26.14 32.58 3.54
C TYR A 111 -25.92 34.09 3.34
N ALA A 112 -26.45 34.69 2.27
CA ALA A 112 -26.32 36.12 2.00
C ALA A 112 -27.00 36.98 3.10
N ASP A 113 -28.11 36.49 3.67
CA ASP A 113 -28.89 37.16 4.73
C ASP A 113 -28.45 36.73 6.15
N LYS A 114 -27.44 35.88 6.26
CA LYS A 114 -26.92 35.33 7.53
C LYS A 114 -25.76 36.15 8.08
N SER A 115 -25.39 35.90 9.33
CA SER A 115 -24.23 36.58 9.91
C SER A 115 -22.95 36.16 9.18
N GLN A 116 -21.97 37.06 9.14
CA GLN A 116 -20.67 36.76 8.54
C GLN A 116 -20.00 35.54 9.21
N GLU A 117 -20.16 35.42 10.53
CA GLU A 117 -19.60 34.34 11.33
C GLU A 117 -20.18 32.97 10.94
N GLU A 118 -21.51 32.85 10.81
CA GLU A 118 -22.16 31.60 10.38
C GLU A 118 -21.67 31.14 8.99
N ARG A 119 -21.49 32.09 8.07
CA ARG A 119 -20.98 31.81 6.71
C ARG A 119 -19.53 31.33 6.75
N GLU A 120 -18.68 32.00 7.52
CA GLU A 120 -17.26 31.65 7.66
C GLU A 120 -17.06 30.29 8.31
N GLU A 121 -17.85 29.96 9.33
CA GLU A 121 -17.84 28.63 9.95
C GLU A 121 -18.19 27.53 8.95
N LYS A 122 -19.21 27.76 8.10
CA LYS A 122 -19.60 26.80 7.07
C LYS A 122 -18.50 26.60 6.03
N ILE A 123 -17.91 27.70 5.52
CA ILE A 123 -16.79 27.63 4.56
C ILE A 123 -15.58 26.94 5.18
N LYS A 124 -15.30 27.19 6.47
CA LYS A 124 -14.22 26.52 7.20
C LYS A 124 -14.45 25.02 7.27
N TRP A 125 -15.67 24.59 7.61
CA TRP A 125 -16.03 23.17 7.63
C TRP A 125 -15.85 22.52 6.24
N LEU A 126 -16.26 23.19 5.17
CA LEU A 126 -16.06 22.73 3.79
C LEU A 126 -14.58 22.53 3.45
N LYS A 127 -13.73 23.48 3.83
CA LYS A 127 -12.28 23.39 3.64
C LYS A 127 -11.66 22.24 4.44
N MET A 128 -12.15 21.98 5.66
CA MET A 128 -11.71 20.83 6.46
C MET A 128 -12.10 19.50 5.81
N LYS A 129 -13.34 19.39 5.31
CA LYS A 129 -13.80 18.22 4.56
C LYS A 129 -12.95 17.97 3.31
N TYR A 130 -12.67 19.01 2.53
CA TYR A 130 -11.78 18.92 1.36
C TYR A 130 -10.37 18.46 1.74
N ALA A 131 -9.79 19.01 2.82
CA ALA A 131 -8.46 18.61 3.28
C ALA A 131 -8.40 17.11 3.64
N GLU A 132 -9.43 16.58 4.28
CA GLU A 132 -9.54 15.15 4.59
C GLU A 132 -9.65 14.29 3.32
N GLN A 133 -10.44 14.73 2.34
CA GLN A 133 -10.55 14.05 1.04
C GLN A 133 -9.21 14.00 0.29
N ILE A 134 -8.45 15.09 0.31
CA ILE A 134 -7.12 15.14 -0.32
C ILE A 134 -6.12 14.24 0.42
N LYS A 135 -6.18 14.16 1.74
CA LYS A 135 -5.32 13.28 2.54
C LYS A 135 -5.53 11.80 2.18
N ASN A 136 -6.77 11.41 1.91
CA ASN A 136 -7.14 10.01 1.62
C ASN A 136 -7.24 9.72 0.11
N ILE A 137 -6.77 10.62 -0.75
CA ILE A 137 -6.98 10.54 -2.21
C ILE A 137 -6.33 9.30 -2.85
N ARG A 138 -5.17 8.88 -2.34
CA ARG A 138 -4.44 7.70 -2.84
C ARG A 138 -5.23 6.41 -2.55
N GLU A 139 -5.78 6.29 -1.35
CA GLU A 139 -6.62 5.15 -0.97
C GLU A 139 -7.89 5.08 -1.83
N GLU A 140 -8.52 6.23 -2.10
CA GLU A 140 -9.69 6.30 -2.98
C GLU A 140 -9.34 5.98 -4.45
N ALA A 141 -8.17 6.41 -4.93
CA ALA A 141 -7.68 6.05 -6.25
C ALA A 141 -7.44 4.52 -6.37
N GLU A 142 -6.83 3.91 -5.35
CA GLU A 142 -6.60 2.46 -5.26
C GLU A 142 -7.91 1.66 -5.30
N LYS A 143 -8.89 2.03 -4.46
CA LYS A 143 -10.23 1.42 -4.47
C LYS A 143 -10.91 1.52 -5.84
N GLY A 144 -10.79 2.68 -6.49
CA GLY A 144 -11.34 2.91 -7.82
C GLY A 144 -10.74 2.00 -8.90
N LEU A 145 -9.42 1.81 -8.89
CA LEU A 145 -8.74 0.92 -9.83
C LEU A 145 -9.11 -0.54 -9.62
N PHE A 146 -9.19 -1.00 -8.37
CA PHE A 146 -9.58 -2.38 -8.06
C PHE A 146 -11.01 -2.68 -8.51
N ARG A 147 -11.94 -1.74 -8.27
CA ARG A 147 -13.33 -1.86 -8.71
C ARG A 147 -13.41 -1.96 -10.23
N ASP A 148 -12.66 -1.13 -10.95
CA ASP A 148 -12.71 -1.11 -12.40
C ASP A 148 -12.01 -2.30 -13.05
N GLY A 149 -10.97 -2.83 -12.41
CA GLY A 149 -10.37 -4.12 -12.78
C GLY A 149 -11.35 -5.28 -12.64
N SER A 150 -12.05 -5.35 -11.51
CA SER A 150 -13.08 -6.37 -11.25
C SER A 150 -14.24 -6.28 -12.25
N ASN A 151 -14.70 -5.07 -12.55
CA ASN A 151 -15.73 -4.81 -13.56
C ASN A 151 -15.28 -5.22 -14.97
N GLY A 152 -14.01 -4.97 -15.31
CA GLY A 152 -13.42 -5.40 -16.59
C GLY A 152 -13.46 -6.92 -16.77
N ILE A 153 -13.03 -7.67 -15.76
CA ILE A 153 -13.08 -9.14 -15.76
C ILE A 153 -14.53 -9.64 -15.87
N MET A 154 -15.45 -9.10 -15.06
CA MET A 154 -16.87 -9.48 -15.12
C MET A 154 -17.49 -9.18 -16.48
N SER A 155 -17.13 -8.07 -17.12
CA SER A 155 -17.62 -7.72 -18.46
C SER A 155 -17.10 -8.67 -19.55
N LEU A 156 -15.86 -9.15 -19.42
CA LEU A 156 -15.27 -10.13 -20.34
C LEU A 156 -15.94 -11.50 -20.18
N LEU A 157 -16.14 -11.94 -18.93
CA LEU A 157 -16.83 -13.20 -18.64
C LEU A 157 -18.28 -13.18 -19.14
N SER A 158 -18.98 -12.05 -19.00
CA SER A 158 -20.34 -11.88 -19.54
C SER A 158 -20.38 -11.99 -21.07
N LYS A 159 -19.41 -11.42 -21.78
CA LYS A 159 -19.31 -11.54 -23.24
C LYS A 159 -19.01 -12.96 -23.70
N ILE A 160 -18.12 -13.66 -22.99
CA ILE A 160 -17.84 -15.08 -23.24
C ILE A 160 -19.11 -15.90 -23.01
N TRP A 161 -19.83 -15.65 -21.92
CA TRP A 161 -21.08 -16.34 -21.60
C TRP A 161 -22.13 -16.16 -22.72
N GLN A 162 -22.33 -14.96 -23.25
CA GLN A 162 -23.25 -14.72 -24.38
C GLN A 162 -22.78 -15.31 -25.72
N MET A 163 -21.51 -15.68 -25.84
CA MET A 163 -20.97 -16.28 -27.05
C MET A 163 -21.20 -17.80 -27.09
N PHE A 164 -21.41 -18.42 -25.94
CA PHE A 164 -21.58 -19.87 -25.79
C PHE A 164 -22.99 -20.29 -25.36
N TRP A 165 -23.90 -19.34 -25.11
CA TRP A 165 -25.31 -19.56 -24.76
C TRP A 165 -26.22 -18.48 -25.36
#